data_AF-A0A3A4WVL3-F1
#
_entry.id   AF-A0A3A4WVL3-F1
#
_cell.length_a   1.000
_cell.length_b   1.000
_cell.length_c   1.000
_cell.angle_alpha   90.00
_cell.angle_beta   90.00
_cell.angle_gamma   90.00
#
_symmetry.space_group_name_H-M   'P 1'
#
loop_
_entity.id
_entity.type
_entity.pdbx_description
1 polymer ?
#
loop_
_entity_poly.entity_id
_entity_poly.type
_entity_poly.pdbx_seq_one_letter_code
_entity_poly.pdbx_strand_id
1 'polypeptide(L)'
;MFNSLRLFWKLLAIDVLNERKRLILGFAFALISGFFVALIPYSIQLIIDRAIPLKSLTLLGRYSLLLLGVVIAGACLWYVQVSLIARASENIFRNFKLRLSESILRKHLSFFSRYQSSDLLTRMVTDLEL
;
A
#
# COMPACT_ATOMS: atom_id res chain seq x y z
N MET A 1 4.38 7.01 27.85
CA MET A 1 3.65 6.82 26.58
C MET A 1 4.54 6.91 25.34
N PHE A 2 5.55 7.79 25.28
CA PHE A 2 6.45 7.91 24.11
C PHE A 2 7.41 6.72 23.85
N ASN A 3 7.72 5.90 24.86
CA ASN A 3 8.66 4.77 24.71
C ASN A 3 8.07 3.56 23.97
N SER A 4 6.77 3.31 24.06
CA SER A 4 6.14 2.17 23.38
C SER A 4 6.13 2.34 21.87
N LEU A 5 5.95 3.58 21.39
CA LEU A 5 5.94 3.90 19.96
C LEU A 5 7.32 3.70 19.30
N ARG A 6 8.40 4.08 20.00
CA ARG A 6 9.78 3.83 19.55
C ARG A 6 10.11 2.33 19.51
N LEU A 7 9.62 1.57 20.49
CA LEU A 7 9.85 0.13 20.55
C LEU A 7 9.14 -0.58 19.39
N PHE A 8 7.89 -0.20 19.13
CA PHE A 8 7.11 -0.68 18.00
C PHE A 8 7.81 -0.37 16.67
N TRP A 9 8.26 0.88 16.48
CA TRP A 9 9.01 1.27 15.28
C TRP A 9 10.32 0.49 15.11
N LYS A 10 11.07 0.26 16.21
CA LYS A 10 12.34 -0.48 16.15
C LYS A 10 12.13 -1.97 15.81
N LEU A 11 11.01 -2.55 16.24
CA LEU A 11 10.65 -3.93 15.91
C LEU A 11 10.22 -4.07 14.45
N LEU A 12 9.44 -3.12 13.93
CA LEU A 12 8.88 -3.15 12.59
C LEU A 12 9.86 -2.65 11.51
N ALA A 13 10.81 -1.79 11.87
CA ALA A 13 11.80 -1.20 10.96
C ALA A 13 12.69 -2.25 10.29
N ILE A 14 13.01 -3.36 10.97
CA ILE A 14 13.81 -4.45 10.39
C ILE A 14 13.09 -5.12 9.21
N ASP A 15 11.80 -5.40 9.36
CA ASP A 15 10.99 -6.03 8.32
C ASP A 15 10.70 -5.05 7.16
N VAL A 16 10.51 -3.76 7.48
CA VAL A 16 10.35 -2.68 6.50
C VAL A 16 11.63 -2.46 5.67
N LEU A 17 12.81 -2.55 6.29
CA LEU A 17 14.10 -2.40 5.60
C LEU A 17 14.38 -3.54 4.61
N ASN A 18 13.82 -4.72 4.86
CA ASN A 18 13.92 -5.86 3.94
C ASN A 18 13.08 -5.65 2.69
N GLU A 19 11.87 -5.09 2.84
CA GLU A 19 10.95 -4.80 1.74
C GLU A 19 11.13 -3.38 1.12
N ARG A 20 12.20 -2.66 1.50
CA ARG A 20 12.45 -1.27 1.08
C ARG A 20 12.39 -1.07 -0.44
N LYS A 21 12.85 -2.04 -1.22
CA LYS A 21 12.84 -1.96 -2.69
C LYS A 21 11.41 -1.93 -3.23
N ARG A 22 10.53 -2.76 -2.68
CA ARG A 22 9.12 -2.82 -3.09
C ARG A 22 8.34 -1.60 -2.62
N LEU A 23 8.66 -1.08 -1.44
CA LEU A 23 8.07 0.16 -0.93
C LEU A 23 8.51 1.39 -1.72
N ILE A 24 9.80 1.52 -2.04
CA ILE A 24 10.32 2.61 -2.89
C ILE A 24 9.71 2.53 -4.28
N LEU A 25 9.64 1.32 -4.86
CA LEU A 25 9.02 1.12 -6.17
C LEU A 25 7.53 1.46 -6.13
N GLY A 26 6.79 0.97 -5.12
CA GLY A 26 5.38 1.31 -4.92
C GLY A 26 5.17 2.81 -4.76
N PHE A 27 6.03 3.51 -4.02
CA PHE A 27 5.98 4.96 -3.88
C PHE A 27 6.28 5.70 -5.19
N ALA A 28 7.27 5.25 -5.96
CA ALA A 28 7.55 5.81 -7.28
C ALA A 28 6.36 5.64 -8.22
N PHE A 29 5.74 4.45 -8.26
CA PHE A 29 4.52 4.20 -9.02
C PHE A 29 3.34 5.05 -8.53
N ALA A 30 3.26 5.35 -7.23
CA ALA A 30 2.25 6.24 -6.65
C ALA A 30 2.37 7.68 -7.16
N LEU A 31 3.60 8.19 -7.28
CA LEU A 31 3.83 9.53 -7.82
C LEU A 31 3.44 9.60 -9.30
N ILE A 32 3.81 8.57 -10.06
CA ILE A 32 3.49 8.52 -11.49
C ILE A 32 1.98 8.35 -11.69
N SER A 33 1.31 7.46 -10.94
CA SER A 33 -0.15 7.29 -11.01
C SER A 33 -0.89 8.58 -10.63
N GLY A 34 -0.42 9.28 -9.60
CA GLY A 34 -0.94 10.59 -9.21
C GLY A 34 -0.84 11.64 -10.33
N PHE A 35 0.27 11.66 -11.08
CA PHE A 35 0.42 12.53 -12.24
C PHE A 35 -0.59 12.22 -13.35
N PHE A 36 -0.87 10.93 -13.61
CA PHE A 36 -1.88 10.51 -14.58
C PHE A 36 -3.30 10.92 -14.17
N VAL A 37 -3.63 10.87 -12.88
CA VAL A 37 -4.92 11.35 -12.37
C VAL A 37 -5.07 12.85 -12.63
N ALA A 38 -4.00 13.64 -12.47
CA ALA A 38 -4.00 15.07 -12.77
C ALA A 38 -4.10 15.39 -14.28
N LEU A 39 -3.68 14.47 -15.16
CA LEU A 39 -3.81 14.63 -16.62
C LEU A 39 -5.26 14.48 -17.13
N ILE A 40 -6.14 13.83 -16.35
CA ILE A 40 -7.56 13.66 -16.69
C ILE A 40 -8.27 15.02 -16.83
N PRO A 41 -8.29 15.92 -15.83
CA PRO A 41 -8.96 17.22 -15.96
C PRO A 41 -8.33 18.09 -17.05
N TYR A 42 -7.01 18.01 -17.26
CA TYR A 42 -6.33 18.71 -18.36
C TYR A 42 -6.81 18.22 -19.74
N SER A 43 -7.01 16.92 -19.90
CA SER A 43 -7.52 16.33 -21.14
C SER A 43 -8.98 16.74 -21.39
N ILE A 44 -9.80 16.83 -20.34
CA ILE A 44 -11.17 17.34 -20.43
C ILE A 44 -11.18 18.82 -20.84
N GLN A 45 -10.28 19.64 -20.28
CA GLN A 45 -10.13 21.04 -20.68
C GLN A 45 -9.84 21.16 -22.18
N LEU A 46 -8.92 20.36 -22.72
CA LEU A 46 -8.60 20.33 -24.16
C LEU A 46 -9.82 19.98 -25.03
N ILE A 47 -10.68 19.07 -24.57
CA ILE A 47 -11.92 18.73 -25.26
C ILE A 47 -12.87 19.93 -25.26
N ILE A 48 -13.08 20.57 -24.10
CA ILE A 48 -14.00 21.69 -23.96
C ILE A 48 -13.52 22.90 -24.76
N ASP A 49 -12.25 23.27 -24.64
CA ASP A 49 -11.71 24.51 -25.21
C ASP A 49 -11.41 24.41 -26.71
N ARG A 50 -11.16 23.21 -27.25
CA ARG A 50 -10.78 23.04 -28.67
C ARG A 50 -11.73 22.20 -29.49
N ALA A 51 -12.30 21.13 -28.95
CA ALA A 51 -13.15 20.24 -29.75
C ALA A 51 -14.57 20.82 -29.94
N ILE A 52 -15.13 21.42 -28.88
CA ILE A 52 -16.49 21.99 -28.91
C ILE A 52 -16.57 23.24 -29.81
N PRO A 53 -15.64 24.21 -29.75
CA PRO A 53 -15.75 25.43 -30.56
C PRO A 53 -15.59 25.18 -32.05
N LEU A 54 -14.74 24.22 -32.45
CA LEU A 54 -14.54 23.85 -33.86
C LEU A 54 -15.66 22.97 -34.43
N LYS A 55 -16.62 22.49 -33.61
CA LYS A 55 -17.70 21.55 -33.99
C LYS A 55 -17.22 20.33 -34.80
N SER A 56 -15.95 19.95 -34.65
CA SER A 56 -15.34 18.88 -35.44
C SER A 56 -15.41 17.55 -34.67
N LEU A 57 -16.22 16.63 -35.18
CA LEU A 57 -16.33 15.26 -34.64
C LEU A 57 -14.99 14.51 -34.68
N THR A 58 -14.12 14.84 -35.63
CA THR A 58 -12.79 14.23 -35.78
C THR A 58 -11.85 14.65 -34.64
N LEU A 59 -11.83 15.94 -34.28
CA LEU A 59 -11.02 16.44 -33.16
C LEU A 59 -11.55 15.91 -31.83
N LEU A 60 -12.88 15.86 -31.67
CA LEU A 60 -13.52 15.27 -30.50
C LEU A 60 -13.13 13.80 -30.33
N GLY A 61 -13.23 13.00 -31.40
CA GLY A 61 -12.84 11.59 -31.37
C GLY A 61 -11.37 11.39 -30.99
N ARG A 62 -10.46 12.19 -31.55
CA ARG A 62 -9.02 12.09 -31.25
C ARG A 62 -8.70 12.41 -29.80
N TYR A 63 -9.28 13.48 -29.25
CA TYR A 63 -9.04 13.85 -27.85
C TYR A 63 -9.72 12.89 -26.86
N SER A 64 -10.92 12.40 -27.17
CA SER A 64 -11.58 11.36 -26.38
C SER A 64 -10.76 10.07 -26.35
N LEU A 65 -10.19 9.66 -27.49
CA LEU A 65 -9.33 8.47 -27.56
C LEU A 65 -8.03 8.65 -26.77
N LEU A 66 -7.45 9.86 -26.80
CA LEU A 66 -6.28 10.22 -25.99
C LEU A 66 -6.61 10.14 -24.50
N LEU A 67 -7.74 10.74 -24.08
CA LEU A 67 -8.22 10.65 -22.70
C LEU A 67 -8.41 9.19 -22.26
N LEU A 68 -9.02 8.37 -23.11
CA LEU A 68 -9.21 6.94 -22.85
C LEU A 68 -7.86 6.23 -22.63
N GLY A 69 -6.87 6.53 -23.47
CA GLY A 69 -5.50 6.03 -23.31
C GLY A 69 -4.85 6.46 -21.98
N VAL A 70 -5.00 7.72 -21.59
CA VAL A 70 -4.49 8.24 -20.31
C VAL A 70 -5.16 7.54 -19.13
N VAL A 71 -6.47 7.35 -19.16
CA VAL A 71 -7.22 6.66 -18.10
C VAL A 71 -6.78 5.20 -17.97
N ILE A 72 -6.66 4.47 -19.09
CA ILE A 72 -6.21 3.07 -19.08
C ILE A 72 -4.78 2.96 -18.53
N ALA A 73 -3.87 3.82 -18.99
CA ALA A 73 -2.50 3.83 -18.52
C ALA A 73 -2.42 4.16 -17.02
N GLY A 74 -3.16 5.17 -16.56
CA GLY A 74 -3.25 5.54 -15.15
C GLY A 74 -3.80 4.40 -14.29
N ALA A 75 -4.85 3.73 -14.74
CA ALA A 75 -5.44 2.57 -14.04
C ALA A 75 -4.46 1.39 -13.95
N CYS A 76 -3.72 1.10 -15.01
CA CYS A 76 -2.69 0.06 -15.02
C CYS A 76 -1.57 0.37 -14.00
N LEU A 77 -1.07 1.61 -13.99
CA LEU A 77 -0.06 2.06 -13.03
C LEU A 77 -0.56 1.98 -11.59
N TRP A 78 -1.80 2.39 -11.36
CA TRP A 78 -2.44 2.29 -10.05
C TRP A 78 -2.58 0.84 -9.59
N TYR A 79 -2.97 -0.07 -10.49
CA TYR A 79 -3.05 -1.50 -10.17
C TYR A 79 -1.69 -2.08 -9.76
N VAL A 80 -0.62 -1.73 -10.47
CA VAL A 80 0.76 -2.15 -10.15
C VAL A 80 1.18 -1.57 -8.79
N GLN A 81 0.92 -0.30 -8.55
CA GLN A 81 1.19 0.37 -7.27
C GLN A 81 0.51 -0.36 -6.11
N VAL A 82 -0.80 -0.58 -6.20
CA VAL A 82 -1.60 -1.24 -5.15
C VAL A 82 -1.08 -2.65 -4.90
N SER A 83 -0.79 -3.41 -5.96
CA SER A 83 -0.27 -4.77 -5.83
C SER A 83 1.10 -4.82 -5.14
N LEU A 84 2.00 -3.88 -5.45
CA LEU A 84 3.32 -3.81 -4.82
C LEU A 84 3.20 -3.48 -3.32
N ILE A 85 2.36 -2.50 -2.97
CA ILE A 85 2.15 -2.07 -1.60
C ILE A 85 1.47 -3.19 -0.79
N ALA A 86 0.44 -3.83 -1.35
CA ALA A 86 -0.26 -4.93 -0.69
C ALA A 86 0.69 -6.09 -0.36
N ARG A 87 1.48 -6.55 -1.34
CA ARG A 87 2.47 -7.61 -1.14
C ARG A 87 3.56 -7.24 -0.13
N ALA A 88 4.02 -6.00 -0.14
CA ALA A 88 4.99 -5.51 0.84
C ALA A 88 4.39 -5.54 2.26
N SER A 89 3.16 -5.04 2.43
CA SER A 89 2.44 -5.04 3.70
C SER A 89 2.21 -6.47 4.22
N GLU A 90 1.73 -7.38 3.37
CA GLU A 90 1.53 -8.79 3.73
C GLU A 90 2.82 -9.44 4.21
N ASN A 91 3.94 -9.22 3.51
CA ASN A 91 5.24 -9.77 3.91
C ASN A 91 5.73 -9.20 5.24
N ILE A 92 5.60 -7.89 5.45
CA ILE A 92 5.96 -7.23 6.70
C ILE A 92 5.14 -7.81 7.86
N PHE A 93 3.82 -7.92 7.69
CA PHE A 93 2.95 -8.51 8.70
C PHE A 93 3.28 -9.98 8.97
N ARG A 94 3.48 -10.79 7.93
CA ARG A 94 3.83 -12.21 8.07
C ARG A 94 5.10 -12.39 8.89
N ASN A 95 6.16 -11.64 8.57
CA ASN A 95 7.43 -11.73 9.29
C ASN A 95 7.31 -11.23 10.73
N PHE A 96 6.54 -10.15 10.94
CA PHE A 96 6.25 -9.65 12.27
C PHE A 96 5.52 -10.70 13.12
N LYS A 97 4.48 -11.35 12.57
CA LYS A 97 3.73 -12.43 13.24
C LYS A 97 4.67 -13.58 13.65
N LEU A 98 5.54 -14.04 12.75
CA LEU A 98 6.50 -15.11 13.03
C LEU A 98 7.48 -14.73 14.16
N ARG A 99 8.07 -13.53 14.10
CA ARG A 99 9.03 -13.06 15.10
C ARG A 99 8.39 -12.85 16.47
N LEU A 100 7.15 -12.38 16.51
CA LEU A 100 6.40 -12.20 17.75
C LEU A 100 6.16 -13.54 18.44
N SER A 101 5.62 -14.51 17.70
CA SER A 101 5.36 -15.86 18.20
C SER A 101 6.64 -16.53 18.71
N GLU A 102 7.72 -16.46 17.95
CA GLU A 102 9.00 -17.04 18.34
C GLU A 102 9.60 -16.38 19.60
N SER A 103 9.46 -15.07 19.74
CA SER A 103 9.95 -14.33 20.91
C SER A 103 9.17 -14.65 22.19
N ILE A 104 7.86 -14.95 22.06
CA ILE A 104 7.01 -15.35 23.18
C ILE A 104 7.32 -16.78 23.60
N LEU A 105 7.42 -17.71 22.65
CA LEU A 105 7.73 -19.12 22.91
C LEU A 105 9.10 -19.33 23.55
N ARG A 106 10.06 -18.41 23.35
CA ARG A 106 11.38 -18.45 23.99
C ARG A 106 11.42 -17.89 25.43
N LYS A 107 10.30 -17.41 26.00
CA LYS A 107 10.25 -16.93 27.40
C LYS A 107 10.30 -18.10 28.40
N HIS A 108 10.90 -17.89 29.56
CA HIS A 108 10.98 -18.91 30.63
C HIS A 108 9.59 -19.34 31.14
N LEU A 109 9.46 -20.60 31.58
CA LEU A 109 8.23 -21.16 32.17
C LEU A 109 7.64 -20.34 33.32
N SER A 110 8.45 -19.59 34.06
CA SER A 110 8.00 -18.66 35.11
C SER A 110 7.18 -17.47 34.59
N PHE A 111 7.33 -17.11 33.31
CA PHE A 111 6.48 -16.13 32.65
C PHE A 111 5.07 -16.70 32.42
N PHE A 112 4.99 -17.96 31.99
CA PHE A 112 3.73 -18.67 31.75
C PHE A 112 3.02 -19.08 33.06
N SER A 113 3.75 -19.26 34.17
CA SER A 113 3.11 -19.54 35.47
C SER A 113 2.50 -18.30 36.13
N ARG A 114 2.93 -17.09 35.73
CA ARG A 114 2.51 -15.81 36.35
C ARG A 114 1.35 -15.14 35.61
N TYR A 115 1.19 -15.42 34.32
CA TYR A 115 0.08 -14.94 33.50
C TYR A 115 -0.67 -16.17 32.98
N GLN A 116 -1.97 -16.30 33.27
CA GLN A 116 -2.81 -17.42 32.82
C GLN A 116 -2.60 -17.68 31.31
N SER A 117 -1.83 -18.73 30.99
CA SER A 117 -1.32 -19.01 29.64
C SER A 117 -2.41 -19.12 28.58
N SER A 118 -3.61 -19.54 28.97
CA SER A 118 -4.73 -19.78 28.06
C SER A 118 -5.33 -18.49 27.50
N ASP A 119 -5.49 -17.44 28.30
CA ASP A 119 -6.06 -16.16 27.83
C ASP A 119 -5.06 -15.41 26.93
N LEU A 120 -3.77 -15.45 27.29
CA LEU A 120 -2.72 -14.84 26.46
C LEU A 120 -2.56 -15.54 25.11
N LEU A 121 -2.57 -16.88 25.08
CA LEU A 121 -2.51 -17.64 23.83
C LEU A 121 -3.75 -17.41 22.98
N THR A 122 -4.94 -17.39 23.58
CA THR A 122 -6.20 -17.16 22.87
C THR A 122 -6.21 -15.77 22.26
N ARG A 123 -5.95 -14.71 23.06
CA ARG A 123 -5.89 -13.33 22.55
C ARG A 123 -4.81 -13.15 21.49
N MET A 124 -3.66 -13.80 21.64
CA MET A 124 -2.62 -13.73 20.62
C MET A 124 -3.06 -14.39 19.32
N VAL A 125 -3.67 -15.59 19.35
CA VAL A 125 -4.19 -16.23 18.13
C VAL A 125 -5.29 -15.37 17.51
N THR A 126 -6.22 -14.86 18.32
CA THR A 126 -7.32 -14.01 17.85
C THR A 126 -6.84 -12.69 17.26
N ASP A 127 -5.89 -12.01 17.90
CA ASP A 127 -5.32 -10.74 17.43
C ASP A 127 -4.35 -10.93 16.23
N LEU A 128 -3.84 -12.15 16.00
CA LEU A 128 -3.00 -12.48 14.86
C LEU A 128 -3.78 -13.08 13.67
N GLU A 129 -5.03 -13.50 13.83
CA GLU A 129 -5.87 -13.97 12.71
C GLU A 129 -6.70 -12.86 12.05
N LEU A 130 -6.95 -11.76 12.76
CA LEU A 130 -7.53 -10.52 12.23
C LEU A 130 -6.47 -9.64 11.51
#